data_AF-A0A7C1K167-F1
#
_entry.id   AF-A0A7C1K167-F1
#
_cell.length_a   1.000
_cell.length_b   1.000
_cell.length_c   1.000
_cell.angle_alpha   90.00
_cell.angle_beta   90.00
_cell.angle_gamma   90.00
#
_symmetry.space_group_name_H-M   'P 1'
#
loop_
_entity.id
_entity.type
_entity.pdbx_description
1 polymer ?
#
loop_
_entity_poly.entity_id
_entity_poly.type
_entity_poly.pdbx_seq_one_letter_code
_entity_poly.pdbx_strand_id
1 'polypeptide(L)'
;MKQVIAIVRPFVAEKVLQAVTALPIEGCQVCEVKGYGRQKSYLDEYRGSEYSLAYLPKVQITVWLEHGYVEELIRAIVAAARTGRMGDGKIFVLPLEAAHCQ
;
A
#
# COMPACT_ATOMS: atom_id res chain seq x y z
N MET A 1 -1.66 -18.53 6.58
CA MET A 1 -1.96 -17.08 6.38
C MET A 1 -0.72 -16.20 6.17
N LYS A 2 -0.94 -15.01 5.58
CA LYS A 2 0.04 -13.93 5.38
C LYS A 2 -0.63 -12.59 5.66
N GLN A 3 0.17 -11.61 6.06
CA GLN A 3 -0.22 -10.20 6.11
C GLN A 3 0.34 -9.48 4.89
N VAL A 4 -0.53 -8.85 4.11
CA VAL A 4 -0.17 -8.05 2.94
C VAL A 4 -0.47 -6.59 3.24
N ILE A 5 0.56 -5.74 3.15
CA ILE A 5 0.46 -4.30 3.40
C ILE A 5 0.73 -3.56 2.09
N ALA A 6 -0.28 -2.87 1.56
CA ALA A 6 -0.16 -2.04 0.38
C ALA A 6 -0.16 -0.56 0.78
N ILE A 7 0.92 0.14 0.48
CA ILE A 7 1.00 1.60 0.58
C ILE A 7 0.75 2.15 -0.82
N VAL A 8 -0.31 2.93 -1.01
CA VAL A 8 -0.75 3.44 -2.31
C VAL A 8 -1.03 4.95 -2.28
N ARG A 9 -1.26 5.55 -3.45
CA ARG A 9 -1.71 6.96 -3.53
C ARG A 9 -3.16 7.08 -3.04
N PRO A 10 -3.53 8.18 -2.36
CA PRO A 10 -4.89 8.32 -1.84
C PRO A 10 -5.99 8.18 -2.90
N PHE A 11 -5.82 8.78 -4.09
CA PHE A 11 -6.85 8.76 -5.13
C PHE A 11 -7.07 7.39 -5.80
N VAL A 12 -6.18 6.41 -5.61
CA VAL A 12 -6.38 5.03 -6.11
C VAL A 12 -6.86 4.08 -5.01
N ALA A 13 -6.92 4.53 -3.75
CA ALA A 13 -7.21 3.66 -2.61
C ALA A 13 -8.58 2.98 -2.74
N GLU A 14 -9.61 3.69 -3.17
CA GLU A 14 -10.94 3.13 -3.39
C GLU A 14 -10.94 2.01 -4.44
N LYS A 15 -10.26 2.24 -5.58
CA LYS A 15 -10.10 1.23 -6.63
C LYS A 15 -9.34 -0.01 -6.14
N VAL A 16 -8.34 0.19 -5.28
CA VAL A 16 -7.61 -0.91 -4.65
C VAL A 16 -8.51 -1.68 -3.69
N LEU A 17 -9.33 -1.01 -2.86
CA LEU A 17 -10.28 -1.67 -1.98
C LEU A 17 -11.28 -2.55 -2.75
N GLN A 18 -11.83 -2.04 -3.86
CA GLN A 18 -12.70 -2.83 -4.74
C GLN A 18 -12.00 -4.09 -5.28
N ALA A 19 -10.73 -3.96 -5.70
CA ALA A 19 -9.94 -5.09 -6.20
C ALA A 19 -9.66 -6.14 -5.10
N VAL A 20 -9.45 -5.69 -3.86
CA VAL A 20 -9.21 -6.56 -2.71
C VAL A 20 -10.49 -7.32 -2.33
N THR A 21 -11.67 -6.69 -2.40
CA THR A 21 -12.96 -7.33 -2.05
C THR A 21 -13.40 -8.44 -3.02
N ALA A 22 -12.76 -8.57 -4.18
CA ALA A 22 -13.04 -9.66 -5.13
C ALA A 22 -12.41 -11.01 -4.72
N LEU A 23 -11.56 -11.00 -3.68
CA LEU A 23 -10.89 -12.18 -3.14
C LEU A 23 -11.55 -12.64 -1.84
N PRO A 24 -11.40 -13.91 -1.44
CA PRO A 24 -11.96 -14.44 -0.20
C PRO A 24 -11.15 -13.91 1.00
N ILE A 25 -11.41 -12.65 1.36
CA ILE A 25 -10.83 -11.98 2.52
C ILE A 25 -11.92 -11.72 3.56
N GLU A 26 -11.59 -11.87 4.84
CA GLU A 26 -12.54 -11.59 5.93
C GLU A 26 -12.69 -10.09 6.19
N GLY A 27 -11.63 -9.32 5.93
CA GLY A 27 -11.61 -7.87 6.11
C GLY A 27 -10.26 -7.26 5.75
N CYS A 28 -10.20 -5.93 5.82
CA CYS A 28 -8.96 -5.18 5.65
C CYS A 28 -8.94 -3.97 6.60
N GLN A 29 -7.73 -3.50 6.91
CA GLN A 29 -7.53 -2.25 7.65
C GLN A 29 -7.06 -1.17 6.68
N VAL A 30 -7.63 0.03 6.82
CA VAL A 30 -7.23 1.21 6.04
C VAL A 30 -6.73 2.29 6.99
N CYS A 31 -5.54 2.83 6.72
CA CYS A 31 -4.95 3.91 7.52
C CYS A 31 -4.34 4.99 6.62
N GLU A 32 -4.51 6.24 7.01
CA GLU A 32 -3.75 7.34 6.42
C GLU A 32 -2.32 7.33 6.97
N VAL A 33 -1.35 7.39 6.08
CA VAL A 33 0.08 7.36 6.44
C VAL A 33 0.85 8.40 5.65
N LYS A 34 2.06 8.68 6.11
CA LYS A 34 2.98 9.65 5.51
C LYS A 34 4.19 8.92 4.93
N GLY A 35 4.39 9.04 3.62
CA GLY A 35 5.51 8.44 2.91
C GLY A 35 6.72 9.38 2.83
N TYR A 36 7.90 8.83 3.13
CA TYR A 36 9.19 9.47 2.89
C TYR A 36 10.00 8.66 1.88
N GLY A 37 10.66 9.29 0.90
CA GLY A 37 11.54 8.55 -0.01
C GLY A 37 11.95 9.31 -1.28
N ARG A 38 12.47 8.54 -2.25
CA ARG A 38 13.06 9.02 -3.51
C ARG A 38 12.12 9.84 -4.39
N GLN A 39 10.81 9.81 -4.14
CA GLN A 39 9.86 10.69 -4.84
C GLN A 39 10.27 12.18 -4.73
N LYS A 40 11.01 12.55 -3.68
CA LYS A 40 11.58 13.88 -3.49
C LYS A 40 12.79 14.22 -4.36
N SER A 41 13.56 13.23 -4.85
CA SER A 41 14.81 13.54 -5.58
C SER A 41 14.55 14.16 -6.96
N TYR A 42 13.29 14.24 -7.39
CA TYR A 42 12.89 15.00 -8.57
C TYR A 42 12.76 16.50 -8.29
N LEU A 43 12.83 16.92 -7.02
CA LEU A 43 12.78 18.31 -6.58
C LEU A 43 14.12 18.68 -5.93
N ASP A 44 15.17 18.80 -6.74
CA ASP A 44 16.47 19.33 -6.29
C ASP A 44 16.33 20.72 -5.64
N GLU A 45 15.27 21.47 -5.97
CA GLU A 45 14.91 22.78 -5.38
C GLU A 45 14.65 22.76 -3.87
N TYR A 46 14.32 21.60 -3.26
CA TYR A 46 14.06 21.54 -1.82
C TYR A 46 15.28 21.13 -0.98
N ARG A 47 16.42 20.80 -1.60
CA ARG A 47 17.66 20.48 -0.87
C ARG A 47 18.12 21.72 -0.09
N GLY A 48 18.17 21.60 1.24
CA GLY A 48 18.58 22.69 2.14
C GLY A 48 17.45 23.61 2.62
N SER A 49 16.21 23.39 2.18
CA SER A 49 15.04 24.11 2.69
C SER A 49 14.39 23.38 3.89
N GLU A 50 13.55 24.09 4.65
CA GLU A 50 12.72 23.51 5.73
C GLU A 50 11.81 22.36 5.26
N TYR A 51 11.53 22.28 3.96
CA TYR A 51 10.73 21.23 3.33
C TYR A 51 11.52 19.96 2.97
N SER A 52 12.83 19.93 3.20
CA SER A 52 13.68 18.74 2.99
C SER A 52 13.19 17.51 3.77
N LEU A 53 12.49 17.72 4.90
CA LEU A 53 11.88 16.67 5.73
C LEU A 53 10.37 16.47 5.48
N ALA A 54 9.74 17.16 4.53
CA ALA A 54 8.30 17.06 4.26
C ALA A 54 7.84 15.63 3.90
N TYR A 55 6.66 15.20 4.33
CA TYR A 55 6.15 13.87 3.98
C TYR A 55 5.01 13.97 2.98
N LEU A 56 4.84 12.94 2.14
CA LEU A 56 3.71 12.89 1.19
C LEU A 56 2.59 11.99 1.73
N PRO A 57 1.32 12.42 1.67
CA PRO A 57 0.20 11.60 2.11
C PRO A 57 0.05 10.35 1.24
N LYS A 58 -0.23 9.23 1.90
CA LYS A 58 -0.45 7.90 1.31
C LYS A 58 -1.56 7.20 2.10
N VAL A 59 -2.09 6.12 1.52
CA VAL A 59 -3.02 5.23 2.20
C VAL A 59 -2.36 3.87 2.35
N GLN A 60 -2.40 3.31 3.55
CA GLN A 60 -2.01 1.95 3.86
C GLN A 60 -3.26 1.07 3.92
N ILE A 61 -3.27 -0.01 3.13
CA ILE A 61 -4.30 -1.04 3.14
C ILE A 61 -3.63 -2.34 3.59
N THR A 62 -4.06 -2.87 4.73
CA THR A 62 -3.56 -4.14 5.28
C THR A 62 -4.62 -5.22 5.10
N VAL A 63 -4.22 -6.37 4.57
CA VAL A 63 -5.09 -7.52 4.31
C VAL A 63 -4.44 -8.76 4.90
N TRP A 64 -5.26 -9.65 5.47
CA TRP A 64 -4.83 -10.97 5.94
C TRP A 64 -5.55 -12.04 5.13
N LEU A 65 -4.79 -12.99 4.59
CA LEU A 65 -5.34 -14.02 3.72
C LEU A 65 -4.46 -15.27 3.68
N GLU A 66 -5.00 -16.37 3.15
CA GLU A 66 -4.25 -17.59 2.96
C GLU A 66 -3.14 -17.46 1.93
N HIS A 67 -2.07 -18.26 2.11
CA HIS A 67 -0.86 -18.14 1.29
C HIS A 67 -1.14 -18.31 -0.21
N GLY A 68 -2.10 -19.19 -0.57
CA GLY A 68 -2.47 -19.44 -1.97
C GLY A 68 -3.04 -18.23 -2.72
N TYR A 69 -3.59 -17.24 -2.02
CA TYR A 69 -4.21 -16.06 -2.62
C TYR A 69 -3.26 -14.85 -2.70
N VAL A 70 -2.06 -14.92 -2.13
CA VAL A 70 -1.14 -13.77 -2.00
C VAL A 70 -0.74 -13.22 -3.36
N GLU A 71 -0.34 -14.10 -4.29
CA GLU A 71 0.09 -13.66 -5.62
C GLU A 71 -1.06 -13.05 -6.43
N GLU A 72 -2.27 -13.58 -6.26
CA GLU A 72 -3.47 -13.03 -6.91
C GLU A 72 -3.81 -11.65 -6.36
N LEU A 73 -3.77 -11.49 -5.02
CA LEU A 73 -3.95 -10.21 -4.34
C LEU A 73 -2.93 -9.16 -4.82
N ILE A 74 -1.64 -9.53 -4.89
CA ILE A 74 -0.59 -8.62 -5.35
C ILE A 74 -0.88 -8.15 -6.77
N ARG A 75 -1.26 -9.06 -7.69
CA ARG A 75 -1.59 -8.70 -9.07
C ARG A 75 -2.79 -7.75 -9.13
N ALA A 76 -3.84 -8.02 -8.37
CA ALA A 76 -5.03 -7.18 -8.30
C ALA A 76 -4.71 -5.76 -7.79
N ILE A 77 -3.94 -5.65 -6.70
CA ILE A 77 -3.50 -4.36 -6.14
C ILE A 77 -2.63 -3.61 -7.14
N VAL A 78 -1.66 -4.27 -7.78
CA VAL A 78 -0.78 -3.63 -8.78
C VAL A 78 -1.59 -3.11 -9.97
N ALA A 79 -2.53 -3.90 -10.50
CA ALA A 79 -3.38 -3.48 -11.61
C ALA A 79 -4.27 -2.28 -11.26
N ALA A 80 -4.74 -2.20 -10.01
CA ALA A 80 -5.55 -1.09 -9.53
C ALA A 80 -4.73 0.17 -9.24
N ALA A 81 -3.57 0.03 -8.60
CA ALA A 81 -2.79 1.14 -8.04
C ALA A 81 -1.73 1.74 -8.99
N ARG A 82 -1.24 0.98 -9.97
CA ARG A 82 -0.12 1.40 -10.83
C ARG A 82 -0.57 2.49 -11.80
N THR A 83 0.08 3.64 -11.72
CA THR A 83 -0.07 4.77 -12.65
C THR A 83 1.09 4.88 -13.62
N GLY A 84 2.20 4.17 -13.36
CA GLY A 84 3.43 4.25 -14.14
C GLY A 84 4.32 5.44 -13.75
N ARG A 85 3.91 6.25 -12.77
CA ARG A 85 4.68 7.39 -12.27
C ARG A 85 5.37 7.05 -10.95
N MET A 86 6.54 7.66 -10.71
CA MET A 86 7.26 7.50 -9.45
C MET A 86 6.36 7.86 -8.26
N GLY A 87 6.29 6.96 -7.26
CA GLY A 87 5.49 7.18 -6.06
C GLY A 87 4.17 6.42 -5.99
N ASP A 88 3.93 5.45 -6.87
CA ASP A 88 2.74 4.57 -6.81
C ASP A 88 2.66 3.78 -5.50
N GLY A 89 3.82 3.53 -4.87
CA GLY A 89 3.92 2.99 -3.53
C GLY A 89 4.64 1.65 -3.51
N LYS A 90 4.33 0.82 -2.52
CA LYS A 90 4.97 -0.49 -2.29
C LYS A 90 3.99 -1.47 -1.67
N ILE A 91 4.20 -2.75 -1.93
CA ILE A 91 3.48 -3.85 -1.29
C ILE A 91 4.49 -4.66 -0.48
N PHE A 92 4.15 -4.98 0.75
CA PHE A 92 4.93 -5.83 1.65
C PHE A 92 4.14 -7.09 1.97
N VAL A 93 4.82 -8.22 2.02
CA VAL A 93 4.24 -9.50 2.41
C VAL A 93 5.02 -9.99 3.62
N LEU A 94 4.32 -10.20 4.73
CA LEU A 94 4.89 -10.67 5.97
C LEU A 94 4.30 -12.04 6.34
N PRO A 95 5.09 -12.93 6.98
CA PRO A 95 4.54 -14.12 7.60
C PRO A 95 3.57 -13.72 8.71
N LEU A 96 2.45 -14.43 8.81
CA LEU A 96 1.51 -14.33 9.93
C LEU A 96 1.46 -15.71 10.61
N GLU A 97 1.82 -15.76 11.88
CA GLU A 97 1.89 -17.01 12.63
C GLU A 97 0.52 -17.47 13.11
N ALA A 98 -0.28 -16.56 13.65
CA ALA A 98 -1.65 -16.84 14.10
C ALA A 98 -2.52 -15.59 13.95
N ALA A 99 -3.82 -15.81 13.71
CA ALA A 99 -4.86 -14.80 13.89
C ALA A 99 -5.98 -15.42 14.71
N HIS A 100 -6.48 -14.69 15.69
CA HIS A 100 -7.57 -15.13 16.54
C HIS A 100 -8.67 -14.07 16.44
N CYS A 101 -9.84 -14.48 15.94
CA CYS A 101 -11.05 -13.68 16.05
C CYS A 101 -11.72 -14.04 17.39
N GLN A 102 -12.16 -13.02 18.14
CA GLN A 102 -13.12 -13.19 19.23
C GLN A 102 -14.54 -12.99 18.71
#